data_AF-A0A8T0WPM9-F1
#
_entry.id   AF-A0A8T0WPM9-F1
#
_cell.length_a   1.000
_cell.length_b   1.000
_cell.length_c   1.000
_cell.angle_alpha   90.00
_cell.angle_beta   90.00
_cell.angle_gamma   90.00
#
_symmetry.space_group_name_H-M   'P 1'
#
loop_
_entity.id
_entity.type
_entity.pdbx_description
1 polymer ?
#
loop_
_entity_poly.entity_id
_entity_poly.type
_entity_poly.pdbx_seq_one_letter_code
_entity_poly.pdbx_strand_id
1 'polypeptide(L)'
;MKRWEIKCKRSAPFFDEEGNVLDEKPKDPMEVAMRKKISDSRNKFEDLIQMAKSSEQGMDFLYSSLSNLVEPLQQITPAMRVDKHDEYESFLGNEIPSEVDIHPPNDIRSKERSKRIRKSKEKVKKKKVSKMQASSGS
;
A
#
# COMPACT_ATOMS: atom_id res chain seq x y z
N MET A 1 29.65 -13.21 3.45
CA MET A 1 28.43 -12.89 4.22
C MET A 1 27.28 -13.67 3.62
N LYS A 2 26.65 -14.54 4.40
CA LYS A 2 25.51 -15.35 3.96
C LYS A 2 24.21 -14.64 4.39
N ARG A 3 23.26 -14.56 3.47
CA ARG A 3 21.81 -14.74 3.71
C ARG A 3 21.04 -13.53 4.25
N TRP A 4 20.83 -12.54 3.39
CA TRP A 4 19.63 -11.71 3.45
C TRP A 4 18.72 -12.13 2.29
N GLU A 5 18.15 -13.32 2.36
CA GLU A 5 16.96 -13.67 1.57
C GLU A 5 15.75 -13.23 2.39
N ILE A 6 15.36 -11.96 2.22
CA ILE A 6 14.07 -11.49 2.71
C ILE A 6 13.02 -12.13 1.79
N LYS A 7 12.53 -13.31 2.18
CA LYS A 7 11.31 -13.88 1.58
C LYS A 7 10.13 -13.06 2.07
N CYS A 8 9.84 -11.95 1.40
CA CYS A 8 8.53 -11.33 1.45
C CYS A 8 7.54 -12.30 0.79
N LYS A 9 6.93 -13.19 1.58
CA LYS A 9 5.69 -13.83 1.19
C LYS A 9 4.61 -12.75 1.25
N ARG A 10 4.42 -11.99 0.17
CA ARG A 10 3.11 -11.35 -0.05
C ARG A 10 2.15 -12.52 -0.19
N SER A 11 1.32 -12.76 0.82
CA SER A 11 0.08 -13.49 0.62
C SER A 11 -0.66 -12.72 -0.46
N ALA A 12 -0.66 -13.26 -1.69
CA ALA A 12 -1.46 -12.69 -2.75
C ALA A 12 -2.91 -12.64 -2.23
N PRO A 13 -3.58 -11.49 -2.30
CA PRO A 13 -5.00 -11.46 -1.99
C PRO A 13 -5.68 -12.47 -2.92
N PHE A 14 -6.41 -13.40 -2.33
CA PHE A 14 -7.27 -14.30 -3.10
C PHE A 14 -8.40 -13.44 -3.66
N PHE A 15 -8.67 -13.53 -4.95
CA PHE A 15 -9.78 -12.85 -5.59
C PHE A 15 -10.82 -13.90 -6.03
N ASP A 16 -12.11 -13.57 -5.97
CA ASP A 16 -13.17 -14.36 -6.62
C ASP A 16 -13.22 -14.11 -8.15
N GLU A 17 -14.07 -14.84 -8.87
CA GLU A 17 -14.20 -14.72 -10.33
C GLU A 17 -14.73 -13.35 -10.76
N GLU A 18 -15.36 -12.62 -9.83
CA GLU A 18 -15.87 -11.26 -9.96
C GLU A 18 -14.82 -10.18 -9.61
N GLY A 19 -13.62 -10.57 -9.16
CA GLY A 19 -12.52 -9.67 -8.85
C GLY A 19 -12.56 -9.03 -7.45
N ASN A 20 -13.35 -9.57 -6.52
CA ASN A 20 -13.39 -9.15 -5.12
C ASN A 20 -12.37 -9.91 -4.28
N VAL A 21 -11.70 -9.23 -3.35
CA VAL A 21 -10.74 -9.85 -2.42
C VAL A 21 -11.48 -10.74 -1.43
N LEU A 22 -11.22 -12.06 -1.45
CA LEU A 22 -11.78 -13.08 -0.57
C LEU A 22 -11.31 -12.98 0.89
N ASP A 23 -10.19 -12.31 1.14
CA ASP A 23 -9.74 -11.95 2.50
C ASP A 23 -10.36 -10.60 2.92
N GLU A 24 -11.68 -10.46 2.74
CA GLU A 24 -12.42 -9.30 3.23
C GLU A 24 -12.37 -9.35 4.77
N LYS A 25 -11.42 -8.60 5.35
CA LYS A 25 -11.46 -8.25 6.78
C LYS A 25 -12.91 -7.90 7.13
N PRO A 26 -13.51 -8.47 8.19
CA PRO A 26 -14.89 -8.19 8.54
C PRO A 26 -15.04 -6.69 8.66
N LYS A 27 -15.84 -6.12 7.75
CA LYS A 27 -16.11 -4.68 7.71
C LYS A 27 -16.67 -4.34 9.08
N ASP A 28 -15.97 -3.43 9.77
CA ASP A 28 -16.33 -3.04 11.13
C ASP A 28 -17.85 -2.79 11.18
N PRO A 29 -18.61 -3.46 12.07
CA PRO A 29 -20.05 -3.26 12.18
C PRO A 29 -20.45 -1.79 12.25
N MET A 30 -19.59 -0.93 12.82
CA MET A 30 -19.78 0.50 12.85
C MET A 30 -19.65 1.16 11.46
N GLU A 31 -18.69 0.75 10.64
CA GLU A 31 -18.52 1.24 9.27
C GLU A 31 -19.71 0.86 8.38
N VAL A 32 -20.20 -0.39 8.48
CA VAL A 32 -21.39 -0.85 7.75
C VAL A 32 -22.62 -0.03 8.15
N ALA A 33 -22.80 0.22 9.45
CA ALA A 33 -23.89 1.05 9.95
C ALA A 33 -23.80 2.50 9.45
N MET A 34 -22.60 3.09 9.40
CA MET A 34 -22.38 4.42 8.83
C MET A 34 -22.72 4.47 7.34
N ARG A 35 -22.25 3.50 6.55
CA ARG A 35 -22.58 3.39 5.11
C ARG A 35 -24.09 3.31 4.89
N LYS A 36 -24.81 2.53 5.72
CA LYS A 36 -26.26 2.47 5.65
C LYS A 36 -26.92 3.81 5.95
N LYS A 37 -26.49 4.52 7.00
CA LYS A 37 -27.00 5.87 7.31
C LYS A 37 -26.78 6.86 6.17
N ILE A 38 -25.66 6.78 5.45
CA ILE A 38 -25.37 7.61 4.29
C ILE A 38 -26.37 7.31 3.16
N SER A 39 -26.55 6.03 2.82
CA SER A 39 -27.50 5.61 1.79
C SER A 39 -28.93 6.02 2.12
N ASP A 40 -29.38 5.78 3.34
CA ASP A 40 -30.74 6.13 3.79
C ASP A 40 -30.97 7.65 3.73
N SER A 41 -29.95 8.44 4.14
CA SER A 41 -30.02 9.91 4.07
C SER A 41 -30.09 10.40 2.63
N ARG A 42 -29.28 9.83 1.73
CA ARG A 42 -29.27 10.18 0.30
C ARG A 42 -30.62 9.89 -0.36
N ASN A 43 -31.20 8.72 -0.10
CA ASN A 43 -32.49 8.32 -0.67
C ASN A 43 -33.59 9.28 -0.22
N LYS A 44 -33.67 9.59 1.08
CA LYS A 44 -34.63 10.57 1.61
C LYS A 44 -34.46 11.94 0.97
N PHE A 45 -33.22 12.38 0.77
CA PHE A 45 -32.96 13.68 0.16
C PHE A 45 -33.39 13.73 -1.30
N GLU A 46 -33.16 12.65 -2.05
CA GLU A 46 -33.69 12.52 -3.42
C GLU A 46 -35.21 12.58 -3.43
N ASP A 47 -35.90 11.87 -2.53
CA ASP A 47 -37.37 11.91 -2.43
C ASP A 47 -37.89 13.33 -2.16
N LEU A 48 -37.20 14.07 -1.28
CA LEU A 48 -37.53 15.48 -0.99
C LEU A 48 -37.34 16.37 -2.22
N ILE A 49 -36.27 16.19 -2.99
CA ILE A 49 -36.06 16.92 -4.25
C ILE A 49 -37.19 16.59 -5.24
N GLN A 50 -37.55 15.31 -5.39
CA GLN A 50 -38.61 14.90 -6.30
C GLN A 50 -39.97 15.49 -5.91
N MET A 51 -40.20 15.69 -4.61
CA MET A 51 -41.41 16.35 -4.08
C MET A 51 -41.38 17.87 -4.32
N ALA A 52 -40.24 18.52 -4.07
CA ALA A 52 -40.13 19.98 -4.13
C ALA A 52 -39.90 20.53 -5.54
N LYS A 53 -39.39 19.74 -6.49
CA LYS A 53 -39.04 20.22 -7.86
C LYS A 53 -40.19 20.86 -8.63
N SER A 54 -41.45 20.57 -8.26
CA SER A 54 -42.65 21.14 -8.87
C SER A 54 -43.07 22.47 -8.23
N SER A 55 -42.41 22.91 -7.16
CA SER A 55 -42.70 24.12 -6.40
C SER A 55 -41.43 24.93 -6.15
N GLU A 56 -41.37 26.14 -6.70
CA GLU A 56 -40.26 27.09 -6.47
C GLU A 56 -40.05 27.37 -4.98
N GLN A 57 -41.13 27.71 -4.26
CA GLN A 57 -41.08 27.92 -2.80
C GLN A 57 -40.59 26.68 -2.04
N GLY A 58 -40.97 25.49 -2.51
CA GLY A 58 -40.50 24.23 -1.92
C GLY A 58 -38.99 24.03 -2.10
N MET A 59 -38.46 24.34 -3.27
CA MET A 59 -37.02 24.26 -3.55
C MET A 59 -36.21 25.30 -2.76
N ASP A 60 -36.72 26.54 -2.65
CA ASP A 60 -36.07 27.59 -1.86
C ASP A 60 -36.02 27.24 -0.37
N PHE A 61 -37.09 26.63 0.14
CA PHE A 61 -37.13 26.11 1.50
C PHE A 61 -36.09 25.00 1.72
N LEU A 62 -36.00 24.03 0.81
CA LEU A 62 -34.99 22.96 0.88
C LEU A 62 -33.57 23.53 0.84
N TYR A 63 -33.30 24.45 -0.08
CA TYR A 63 -31.98 25.09 -0.23
C TYR A 63 -31.57 25.84 1.04
N SER A 64 -32.47 26.66 1.59
CA SER A 64 -32.23 27.41 2.82
C SER A 64 -32.00 26.48 4.01
N SER A 65 -32.81 25.43 4.14
CA SER A 65 -32.68 24.43 5.21
C SER A 65 -31.32 23.73 5.17
N LEU A 66 -30.84 23.33 3.98
CA LEU A 66 -29.52 22.71 3.82
C LEU A 66 -28.39 23.66 4.16
N SER A 67 -28.49 24.91 3.72
CA SER A 67 -27.47 25.94 3.98
C SER A 67 -27.28 26.15 5.49
N ASN A 68 -28.36 26.12 6.26
CA ASN A 68 -28.33 26.26 7.71
C ASN A 68 -27.73 25.03 8.44
N LEU A 69 -27.65 23.86 7.80
CA LEU A 69 -27.07 22.64 8.40
C LEU A 69 -25.54 22.58 8.28
N VAL A 70 -24.95 23.36 7.36
CA VAL A 70 -23.50 23.31 7.09
C VAL A 70 -22.69 23.74 8.31
N GLU A 71 -23.07 24.84 8.94
CA GLU A 71 -22.33 25.42 10.07
C GLU A 71 -22.34 24.50 11.31
N PRO A 72 -23.48 23.96 11.78
CA PRO A 72 -23.49 22.97 12.86
C PRO A 72 -22.68 21.71 12.54
N LEU A 73 -22.73 21.21 11.31
CA LEU A 73 -21.98 20.01 10.90
C LEU A 73 -20.46 20.23 10.92
N GLN A 74 -20.00 21.44 10.57
CA GLN A 74 -18.59 21.83 10.68
C GLN A 74 -18.11 21.92 12.13
N GLN A 75 -18.97 22.30 13.07
CA GLN A 75 -18.61 22.31 14.50
C GLN A 75 -18.54 20.91 15.10
N ILE A 76 -19.44 20.01 14.71
CA ILE A 76 -19.52 18.63 15.23
C ILE A 76 -18.44 17.73 14.61
N THR A 77 -18.09 17.99 13.35
CA THR A 77 -17.02 17.28 12.66
C THR A 77 -15.77 18.15 12.76
N PRO A 78 -14.97 18.09 13.85
CA PRO A 78 -13.68 18.78 13.88
C PRO A 78 -12.94 18.26 12.66
N ALA A 79 -12.66 19.15 11.71
CA ALA A 79 -12.28 18.83 10.36
C ALA A 79 -11.37 17.59 10.31
N MET A 80 -11.96 16.41 10.09
CA MET A 80 -11.24 15.22 9.63
C MET A 80 -10.90 15.45 8.16
N ARG A 81 -10.28 16.60 7.87
CA ARG A 81 -9.27 16.65 6.83
C ARG A 81 -8.07 16.02 7.49
N VAL A 82 -8.10 14.68 7.58
CA VAL A 82 -6.82 13.96 7.60
C VAL A 82 -6.22 14.39 6.27
N ASP A 83 -5.31 15.35 6.31
CA ASP A 83 -4.57 15.69 5.12
C ASP A 83 -3.91 14.37 4.70
N LYS A 84 -3.95 14.04 3.40
CA LYS A 84 -3.29 12.81 2.93
C LYS A 84 -1.84 12.82 3.37
N HIS A 85 -1.25 14.02 3.48
CA HIS A 85 0.06 14.26 4.07
C HIS A 85 0.18 13.69 5.49
N ASP A 86 -0.72 14.05 6.41
CA ASP A 86 -0.73 13.56 7.80
C ASP A 86 -0.90 12.05 7.88
N GLU A 87 -1.70 11.46 6.97
CA GLU A 87 -1.84 10.01 6.86
C GLU A 87 -0.51 9.35 6.45
N TYR A 88 0.19 9.93 5.46
CA TYR A 88 1.49 9.43 5.02
C TYR A 88 2.55 9.55 6.12
N GLU A 89 2.64 10.69 6.79
CA GLU A 89 3.61 10.92 7.87
C GLU A 89 3.35 10.01 9.07
N SER A 90 2.08 9.81 9.43
CA SER A 90 1.69 8.86 10.47
C SER A 90 2.06 7.41 10.11
N PHE A 91 1.90 7.01 8.84
CA PHE A 91 2.29 5.68 8.36
C PHE A 91 3.81 5.48 8.37
N LEU A 92 4.57 6.51 7.97
CA LEU A 92 6.04 6.49 7.97
C LEU A 92 6.61 6.61 9.39
N GLY A 93 5.85 7.19 10.32
CA GLY A 93 6.25 7.48 11.69
C GLY A 93 7.19 8.68 11.81
N ASN A 94 7.36 9.47 10.74
CA ASN A 94 8.23 10.63 10.65
C ASN A 94 7.64 11.66 9.68
N GLU A 95 7.96 12.93 9.88
CA GLU A 95 7.63 14.03 8.97
C GLU A 95 8.45 13.93 7.67
N ILE A 96 7.81 14.18 6.52
CA ILE A 96 8.48 14.18 5.21
C ILE A 96 9.17 15.54 5.04
N PRO A 97 10.51 15.58 4.83
CA PRO A 97 11.21 16.86 4.69
C PRO A 97 10.77 17.60 3.42
N SER A 98 10.50 18.89 3.58
CA SER A 98 10.10 19.78 2.48
C SER A 98 11.22 20.10 1.49
N GLU A 99 12.47 20.02 1.96
CA GLU A 99 13.67 20.28 1.17
C GLU A 99 14.68 19.15 1.36
N VAL A 100 15.27 18.71 0.25
CA VAL A 100 16.32 17.69 0.24
C VAL A 100 17.50 18.23 -0.57
N ASP A 101 18.63 18.44 0.10
CA ASP A 101 19.87 18.80 -0.57
C ASP A 101 20.51 17.53 -1.17
N ILE A 102 20.48 17.42 -2.49
CA ILE A 102 21.09 16.32 -3.22
C ILE A 102 22.43 16.80 -3.76
N HIS A 103 23.50 16.43 -3.06
CA HIS A 103 24.83 16.68 -3.58
C HIS A 103 25.12 15.78 -4.80
N PRO A 104 25.65 16.35 -5.89
CA PRO A 104 26.13 15.56 -7.01
C PRO A 104 27.24 14.61 -6.52
N PRO A 105 27.37 13.41 -7.12
CA PRO A 105 28.45 12.50 -6.76
C PRO A 105 29.81 13.19 -6.91
N ASN A 106 30.53 13.37 -5.79
CA ASN A 106 31.86 14.00 -5.80
C ASN A 106 32.94 13.14 -6.48
N ASP A 107 32.63 11.87 -6.80
CA ASP A 107 33.55 10.97 -7.48
C ASP A 107 33.03 10.54 -8.86
N ILE A 108 33.17 11.44 -9.84
CA ILE A 108 32.99 11.15 -11.27
C ILE A 108 34.20 10.42 -11.89
N ARG A 109 35.18 9.96 -11.09
CA ARG A 109 36.40 9.29 -11.57
C ARG A 109 36.49 7.82 -11.20
N SER A 110 35.38 7.17 -10.85
CA SER A 110 35.30 5.70 -10.89
C SER A 110 35.16 5.18 -12.33
N LYS A 111 36.04 5.62 -13.26
CA LYS A 111 36.46 4.74 -14.36
C LYS A 111 37.42 3.69 -13.79
N GLU A 112 37.01 3.00 -12.73
CA GLU A 112 37.69 1.76 -12.43
C GLU A 112 37.31 0.79 -13.53
N ARG A 113 38.33 0.33 -14.24
CA ARG A 113 38.21 -0.70 -15.27
C ARG A 113 37.57 -1.91 -14.62
N SER A 114 36.26 -2.09 -14.77
CA SER A 114 35.56 -3.32 -14.37
C SER A 114 36.30 -4.51 -14.95
N LYS A 115 37.15 -5.14 -14.15
CA LYS A 115 37.95 -6.28 -14.60
C LYS A 115 36.96 -7.41 -14.81
N ARG A 116 36.80 -7.84 -16.06
CA ARG A 116 36.02 -9.04 -16.40
C ARG A 116 36.58 -10.20 -15.59
N ILE A 117 35.78 -10.74 -14.68
CA ILE A 117 36.13 -11.96 -13.95
C ILE A 117 36.28 -13.07 -15.01
N ARG A 118 37.52 -13.48 -15.29
CA ARG A 118 37.79 -14.64 -16.15
C ARG A 118 37.43 -15.89 -15.37
N LYS A 119 36.57 -16.74 -15.95
CA LYS A 119 36.35 -18.12 -15.47
C LYS A 119 37.70 -18.80 -15.33
N SER A 120 37.98 -19.37 -14.15
CA SER A 120 39.18 -20.18 -13.93
C SER A 120 39.16 -21.40 -14.85
N LYS A 121 40.34 -21.80 -15.36
CA LYS A 121 40.48 -23.07 -16.07
C LYS A 121 40.13 -24.20 -15.11
N GLU A 122 39.09 -24.95 -15.44
CA GLU A 122 38.65 -26.12 -14.70
C GLU A 122 39.78 -27.16 -14.66
N LYS A 123 40.28 -27.47 -13.47
CA LYS A 123 41.26 -28.55 -13.29
C LYS A 123 40.50 -29.87 -13.30
N VAL A 124 40.61 -30.61 -14.41
CA VAL A 124 40.19 -32.01 -14.49
C VAL A 124 40.87 -32.80 -13.37
N LYS A 125 40.09 -33.32 -12.42
CA LYS A 125 40.59 -34.19 -11.35
C LYS A 125 41.05 -35.52 -11.96
N LYS A 126 42.36 -35.79 -11.94
CA LYS A 126 42.90 -37.14 -12.18
C LYS A 126 42.53 -38.05 -11.01
N LYS A 127 41.71 -39.07 -11.24
CA LYS A 127 41.44 -40.16 -10.30
C LYS A 127 42.76 -40.91 -10.01
N LYS A 128 43.17 -41.01 -8.74
CA LYS A 128 44.20 -41.96 -8.31
C LYS A 128 43.54 -43.32 -8.10
N VAL A 129 43.94 -44.32 -8.89
CA VAL A 129 43.65 -45.74 -8.63
C VAL A 129 44.63 -46.20 -7.55
N SER A 130 44.11 -46.71 -6.43
CA SER A 130 44.88 -47.32 -5.36
C SER A 130 45.31 -48.74 -5.77
N LYS A 131 46.63 -48.99 -5.75
CA LYS A 131 47.24 -50.29 -6.01
C LYS A 131 47.13 -51.18 -4.76
N MET A 132 46.50 -52.34 -4.89
CA MET A 132 46.48 -53.40 -3.87
C MET A 132 47.89 -54.01 -3.74
N GLN A 133 48.35 -54.27 -2.51
CA GLN A 133 49.46 -55.17 -2.24
C GLN A 133 48.98 -56.29 -1.33
N ALA A 134 49.20 -57.52 -1.77
CA ALA A 134 49.09 -58.75 -1.00
C ALA A 134 50.49 -59.17 -0.57
N SER A 135 50.64 -59.65 0.66
CA SER A 135 51.66 -60.65 1.00
C SER A 135 51.36 -61.28 2.35
N SER A 136 51.08 -62.58 2.29
CA SER A 136 51.11 -63.59 3.35
C SER A 136 52.51 -63.78 3.93
N GLY A 137 52.60 -64.18 5.21
CA GLY A 137 53.81 -64.83 5.72
C GLY A 137 53.92 -64.86 7.25
N SER A 138 53.50 -65.97 7.85
CA SER A 138 54.18 -66.62 8.98
C SER A 138 53.77 -68.08 8.99
#